data_AF-A0A485LD45-F1
#
_entry.id   AF-A0A485LD45-F1
#
_cell.length_a   1.000
_cell.length_b   1.000
_cell.length_c   1.000
_cell.angle_alpha   90.00
_cell.angle_beta   90.00
_cell.angle_gamma   90.00
#
_symmetry.space_group_name_H-M   'P 1'
#
loop_
_entity.id
_entity.type
_entity.pdbx_description
1 polymer ?
#
loop_
_entity_poly.entity_id
_entity_poly.type
_entity_poly.pdbx_seq_one_letter_code
_entity_poly.pdbx_strand_id
1 'polypeptide(L)'
;MYSFHNFLCSVTYYVYWLEGDHLKKVLGPVRRSDFQRENAHLLHGIAAAVADINGTLLDYSDNLCWEDTCETVNGQGEPVYADDDHIRAFSVRNYVSVLDQVVARSNFKRNASRH
;
A
#
# COMPACT_ATOMS: atom_id res chain seq x y z
N MET A 1 9.55 23.09 -28.70
CA MET A 1 10.63 22.69 -27.78
C MET A 1 10.26 23.27 -26.42
N TYR A 2 9.52 22.53 -25.59
CA TYR A 2 9.09 23.00 -24.27
C TYR A 2 10.10 22.51 -23.23
N SER A 3 10.66 23.47 -22.48
CA SER A 3 11.73 23.25 -21.52
C SER A 3 11.16 22.77 -20.20
N PHE A 4 11.46 21.52 -19.83
CA PHE A 4 11.23 20.98 -18.49
C PHE A 4 12.25 21.59 -17.53
N HIS A 5 11.83 22.61 -16.77
CA HIS A 5 12.63 23.10 -15.65
C HIS A 5 12.45 22.16 -14.44
N ASN A 6 13.55 21.46 -14.18
CA ASN A 6 13.93 20.71 -13.00
C ASN A 6 13.34 21.16 -11.65
N PHE A 7 12.83 20.16 -10.93
CA PHE A 7 13.26 19.81 -9.56
C PHE A 7 13.28 20.94 -8.52
N LEU A 8 12.09 21.37 -8.09
CA LEU A 8 11.91 22.06 -6.82
C LEU A 8 10.61 21.59 -6.15
N CYS A 9 10.65 20.41 -5.53
CA CYS A 9 9.73 20.09 -4.43
C CYS A 9 10.55 19.62 -3.23
N SER A 10 11.44 20.50 -2.77
CA SER A 10 12.10 20.31 -1.48
C SER A 10 11.53 21.31 -0.49
N VAL A 11 11.10 20.75 0.65
CA VAL A 11 10.88 21.41 1.94
C VAL A 11 9.51 22.10 2.12
N THR A 12 8.48 21.32 2.45
CA THR A 12 7.77 21.33 3.76
C THR A 12 6.50 20.48 3.66
N TYR A 13 6.61 19.17 3.84
CA TYR A 13 5.45 18.32 4.16
C TYR A 13 5.54 18.06 5.66
N TYR A 14 4.43 18.25 6.37
CA TYR A 14 4.33 18.18 7.83
C TYR A 14 5.19 17.03 8.40
N VAL A 15 6.28 17.36 9.09
CA VAL A 15 7.24 16.38 9.64
C VAL A 15 6.61 15.57 10.79
N TYR A 16 5.43 16.01 11.24
CA TYR A 16 4.69 15.41 12.35
C TYR A 16 3.19 15.28 12.00
N TRP A 17 2.61 14.12 12.33
CA TRP A 17 1.17 13.86 12.37
C TRP A 17 0.64 14.01 13.80
N LEU A 18 -0.67 14.26 13.94
CA LEU A 18 -1.34 14.22 15.24
C LEU A 18 -1.82 12.80 15.51
N GLU A 19 -1.44 12.26 16.66
CA GLU A 19 -1.90 10.97 17.20
C GLU A 19 -2.51 11.26 18.57
N GLY A 20 -3.84 11.34 18.65
CA GLY A 20 -4.52 11.78 19.87
C GLY A 20 -4.12 13.20 20.28
N ASP A 21 -3.41 13.31 21.41
CA ASP A 21 -2.93 14.56 22.01
C ASP A 21 -1.44 14.85 21.77
N HIS A 22 -0.73 14.02 20.99
CA HIS A 22 0.71 14.16 20.75
C HIS A 22 1.07 14.18 19.26
N LEU A 23 2.29 14.68 18.99
CA LEU A 23 2.89 14.74 17.65
C LEU A 23 3.71 13.48 17.39
N LYS A 24 3.41 12.78 16.30
CA LYS A 24 4.14 11.61 15.81
C LYS A 24 4.98 12.00 14.61
N LYS A 25 6.26 11.65 14.60
CA LYS A 25 7.11 11.88 13.41
C LYS A 25 6.59 11.03 12.24
N VAL A 26 6.44 11.66 11.08
CA VAL A 26 6.05 10.95 9.86
C VAL A 26 7.17 9.99 9.47
N LEU A 27 6.84 8.71 9.34
CA LEU A 27 7.76 7.71 8.80
C LEU A 27 8.10 8.11 7.36
N GLY A 28 9.38 8.06 7.00
CA GLY A 28 9.80 8.31 5.63
C GLY A 28 9.30 7.22 4.67
N PRO A 29 9.37 7.45 3.36
CA PRO A 29 9.08 6.43 2.37
C PRO A 29 9.97 5.20 2.56
N VAL A 30 9.40 4.03 2.30
CA VAL A 30 10.10 2.73 2.37
C VAL A 30 10.30 2.19 0.97
N ARG A 31 11.48 1.66 0.67
CA ARG A 31 11.71 0.95 -0.58
C ARG A 31 11.15 -0.46 -0.48
N ARG A 32 10.26 -0.84 -1.40
CA ARG A 32 9.61 -2.15 -1.42
C ARG A 32 10.65 -3.26 -1.54
N SER A 33 11.61 -3.13 -2.45
CA SER A 33 12.68 -4.10 -2.65
C SER A 33 13.54 -4.32 -1.41
N ASP A 34 13.86 -3.25 -0.67
CA ASP A 34 14.63 -3.35 0.57
C ASP A 34 13.83 -4.06 1.65
N PHE A 35 12.56 -3.68 1.84
CA PHE A 35 11.65 -4.36 2.77
C PHE A 35 11.51 -5.85 2.43
N GLN A 36 11.31 -6.18 1.15
CA GLN A 36 11.19 -7.57 0.70
C GLN A 36 12.48 -8.37 0.94
N ARG A 37 13.65 -7.77 0.70
CA ARG A 37 14.95 -8.40 0.95
C ARG A 37 15.16 -8.68 2.43
N GLU A 38 14.90 -7.70 3.29
CA GLU A 38 15.08 -7.82 4.74
C GLU A 38 14.11 -8.83 5.36
N ASN A 39 12.88 -8.90 4.84
CA ASN A 39 11.82 -9.76 5.36
C ASN A 39 11.60 -11.02 4.53
N ALA A 40 12.54 -11.38 3.63
CA ALA A 40 12.38 -12.48 2.68
C ALA A 40 12.02 -13.81 3.36
N HIS A 41 12.60 -14.08 4.53
CA HIS A 41 12.31 -15.29 5.30
C HIS A 41 10.84 -15.39 5.74
N LEU A 42 10.23 -14.27 6.17
CA LEU A 42 8.81 -14.21 6.54
C LEU A 42 7.92 -14.30 5.30
N LEU A 43 8.24 -13.53 4.26
CA LEU A 43 7.46 -13.50 3.03
C LEU A 43 7.43 -14.87 2.35
N HIS A 44 8.56 -15.59 2.34
CA HIS A 44 8.61 -16.96 1.83
C HIS A 44 7.75 -17.92 2.66
N GLY A 45 7.79 -17.82 3.99
CA GLY A 45 6.95 -18.65 4.87
C GLY A 45 5.45 -18.42 4.63
N ILE A 46 5.04 -17.15 4.51
CA ILE A 46 3.66 -16.77 4.21
C ILE A 46 3.25 -17.29 2.84
N ALA A 47 4.08 -17.08 1.80
CA ALA A 47 3.79 -17.55 0.45
C ALA A 47 3.64 -19.08 0.39
N ALA A 48 4.50 -19.82 1.10
CA ALA A 48 4.43 -21.28 1.17
C ALA A 48 3.14 -21.75 1.88
N ALA A 49 2.80 -21.16 3.01
CA ALA A 49 1.59 -21.51 3.75
C ALA A 49 0.31 -21.21 2.95
N VAL A 50 0.28 -20.10 2.21
CA VAL A 50 -0.85 -19.76 1.33
C VAL A 50 -0.94 -20.74 0.15
N ALA A 51 0.20 -21.15 -0.43
CA ALA A 51 0.22 -22.13 -1.50
C ALA A 51 -0.27 -23.51 -1.05
N ASP A 52 0.05 -23.94 0.17
CA ASP A 52 -0.37 -25.24 0.74
C ASP A 52 -1.90 -25.39 0.79
N ILE A 53 -2.62 -24.28 1.00
CA ILE A 53 -4.09 -24.26 1.03
C ILE A 53 -4.72 -23.94 -0.33
N ASN A 54 -3.96 -23.95 -1.43
CA ASN A 54 -4.37 -23.44 -2.75
C ASN A 54 -4.95 -22.01 -2.69
N GLY A 55 -4.43 -21.20 -1.75
CA GLY A 55 -4.83 -19.82 -1.55
C GLY A 55 -4.19 -18.89 -2.57
N THR A 56 -4.67 -17.65 -2.62
CA THR A 56 -4.06 -16.57 -3.39
C THR A 56 -3.56 -15.52 -2.41
N LEU A 57 -2.25 -15.27 -2.42
CA LEU A 57 -1.66 -14.21 -1.62
C LEU A 57 -1.94 -12.86 -2.31
N LEU A 58 -2.52 -11.94 -1.55
CA LEU A 58 -2.75 -10.56 -1.99
C LEU A 58 -1.64 -9.69 -1.40
N ASP A 59 -0.80 -9.12 -2.27
CA ASP A 59 0.25 -8.19 -1.85
C ASP A 59 -0.26 -6.75 -2.01
N TYR A 60 -0.50 -6.06 -0.88
CA TYR A 60 -0.95 -4.67 -0.88
C TYR A 60 0.14 -3.69 -1.34
N SER A 61 1.42 -4.09 -1.33
CA SER A 61 2.51 -3.24 -1.81
C SER A 61 2.41 -2.95 -3.31
N ASP A 62 1.68 -3.77 -4.07
CA ASP A 62 1.38 -3.50 -5.48
C ASP A 62 0.47 -2.27 -5.68
N ASN A 63 -0.32 -1.91 -4.67
CA ASN A 63 -1.15 -0.70 -4.69
C ASN A 63 -0.50 0.48 -3.97
N LEU A 64 0.22 0.20 -2.88
CA LEU A 64 0.71 1.22 -1.96
C LEU A 64 2.10 1.75 -2.33
N CYS A 65 2.76 1.13 -3.32
CA CYS A 65 4.09 1.52 -3.74
C CYS A 65 4.13 1.89 -5.23
N TRP A 66 4.80 2.98 -5.57
CA TRP A 66 5.04 3.44 -6.94
C TRP A 66 6.52 3.37 -7.28
N GLU A 67 6.88 2.74 -8.41
CA GLU A 67 8.28 2.62 -8.86
C GLU A 67 9.25 2.15 -7.74
N ASP A 68 8.83 1.15 -6.95
CA ASP A 68 9.56 0.58 -5.81
C ASP A 68 9.55 1.43 -4.51
N THR A 69 8.86 2.56 -4.48
CA THR A 69 8.76 3.44 -3.30
C THR A 69 7.36 3.42 -2.71
N CYS A 70 7.26 3.02 -1.45
CA CYS A 70 6.03 3.02 -0.66
C CYS A 70 5.95 4.32 0.14
N GLU A 71 5.17 5.26 -0.35
CA GLU A 71 4.98 6.56 0.30
C GLU A 71 4.08 6.43 1.52
N THR A 72 4.38 7.19 2.57
CA THR A 72 3.54 7.28 3.78
C THR A 72 2.48 8.37 3.67
N VAL A 73 2.56 9.19 2.63
CA VAL A 73 1.60 10.22 2.25
C VAL A 73 1.14 10.03 0.80
N ASN A 74 -0.11 10.36 0.50
CA ASN A 74 -0.61 10.36 -0.88
C ASN A 74 -0.16 11.62 -1.65
N GLY A 75 -0.51 11.71 -2.94
CA GLY A 75 -0.18 12.86 -3.79
C GLY A 75 -0.80 14.20 -3.35
N GLN A 76 -1.75 14.18 -2.40
CA GLN A 76 -2.39 15.33 -1.79
C GLN A 76 -1.75 15.71 -0.44
N GLY A 77 -0.75 14.96 0.02
CA GLY A 77 -0.07 15.16 1.29
C GLY A 77 -0.82 14.59 2.51
N GLU A 78 -1.85 13.77 2.28
CA GLU A 78 -2.62 13.13 3.35
C GLU A 78 -1.93 11.82 3.78
N PRO A 79 -1.98 11.46 5.08
CA PRO A 79 -1.41 10.21 5.58
C PRO A 79 -2.07 8.98 4.93
N VAL A 80 -1.26 8.01 4.50
CA VAL A 80 -1.76 6.72 4.01
C VAL A 80 -2.29 5.86 5.17
N TYR A 81 -1.62 5.93 6.34
CA TYR A 81 -1.89 5.14 7.53
C TYR A 81 -2.59 5.96 8.63
N ALA A 82 -3.46 5.30 9.40
CA ALA A 82 -4.14 5.87 10.55
C ALA A 82 -3.20 5.94 11.76
N ASP A 83 -2.43 4.86 11.95
CA ASP A 83 -1.45 4.63 13.00
C ASP A 83 -0.27 3.80 12.42
N ASP A 84 0.39 2.96 13.22
CA ASP A 84 1.60 2.24 12.82
C ASP A 84 1.36 1.08 11.83
N ASP A 85 0.18 0.47 11.84
CA ASP A 85 -0.12 -0.74 11.05
C ASP A 85 -1.51 -0.75 10.38
N HIS A 86 -2.35 0.26 10.62
CA HIS A 86 -3.67 0.38 9.99
C HIS A 86 -3.68 1.36 8.82
N ILE A 87 -4.08 0.89 7.64
CA ILE A 87 -4.31 1.74 6.46
C ILE A 87 -5.59 2.56 6.69
N ARG A 88 -5.58 3.86 6.37
CA ARG A 88 -6.79 4.70 6.48
C ARG A 88 -7.89 4.23 5.56
N ALA A 89 -9.13 4.29 6.02
CA ALA A 89 -10.31 3.99 5.21
C ALA A 89 -10.37 4.81 3.91
N PHE A 90 -9.94 6.08 3.95
CA PHE A 90 -9.82 6.92 2.75
C PHE A 90 -8.82 6.33 1.75
N SER A 91 -7.64 5.92 2.21
CA SER A 91 -6.61 5.35 1.36
C SER A 91 -7.06 4.02 0.75
N VAL A 92 -7.67 3.14 1.55
CA VAL A 92 -8.25 1.88 1.07
C VAL A 92 -9.29 2.13 -0.02
N ARG A 93 -10.24 3.04 0.23
CA ARG A 93 -11.34 3.33 -0.71
C ARG A 93 -10.86 3.82 -2.07
N ASN A 94 -9.78 4.61 -2.11
CA ASN A 94 -9.36 5.31 -3.32
C ASN A 94 -8.18 4.66 -4.06
N TYR A 95 -7.34 3.88 -3.37
CA TYR A 95 -6.07 3.41 -3.93
C TYR A 95 -5.82 1.90 -3.84
N VAL A 96 -6.61 1.14 -3.05
CA VAL A 96 -6.40 -0.31 -2.86
C VAL A 96 -7.33 -1.11 -3.78
N SER A 97 -6.86 -1.37 -5.01
CA SER A 97 -7.63 -2.13 -6.03
C SER A 97 -7.36 -3.64 -6.03
N VAL A 98 -6.36 -4.15 -5.29
CA VAL A 98 -6.08 -5.60 -5.21
C VAL A 98 -7.24 -6.43 -4.65
N LEU A 99 -8.24 -5.79 -4.01
CA LEU A 99 -9.47 -6.44 -3.58
C LEU A 99 -10.50 -6.59 -4.73
N ASP A 100 -10.38 -5.84 -5.81
CA ASP A 100 -11.34 -5.87 -6.93
C ASP A 100 -11.38 -7.24 -7.59
N GLN A 101 -10.25 -7.94 -7.68
CA GLN A 101 -10.21 -9.32 -8.20
C GLN A 101 -10.96 -10.32 -7.31
N VAL A 102 -11.02 -10.09 -6.00
CA VAL A 102 -11.78 -10.95 -5.07
C VAL A 102 -13.27 -10.73 -5.30
N VAL A 103 -13.69 -9.47 -5.40
CA VAL A 103 -15.09 -9.09 -5.71
C VAL A 103 -15.51 -9.61 -7.08
N ALA A 104 -14.68 -9.43 -8.10
CA ALA A 104 -14.94 -9.92 -9.45
C ALA A 104 -15.10 -11.44 -9.49
N ARG A 105 -14.18 -12.20 -8.86
CA ARG A 105 -14.25 -13.67 -8.79
C ARG A 105 -15.47 -14.16 -7.99
N SER A 106 -15.82 -13.51 -6.89
CA SER A 106 -16.99 -13.89 -6.09
C SER A 106 -18.31 -13.64 -6.83
N ASN A 107 -18.41 -12.56 -7.62
CA ASN A 107 -19.55 -12.30 -8.49
C ASN A 107 -19.66 -13.29 -9.65
N PHE A 108 -18.53 -13.67 -10.25
CA PHE A 108 -18.51 -14.71 -11.28
C PHE A 108 -19.04 -16.05 -10.78
N LYS A 109 -18.58 -16.51 -9.60
CA LYS A 109 -19.07 -17.77 -8.99
C LYS A 109 -20.56 -17.73 -8.64
N ARG A 110 -21.09 -16.58 -8.21
CA ARG A 110 -22.54 -16.41 -7.98
C ARG A 110 -23.37 -16.56 -9.25
N ASN A 111 -22.88 -16.07 -10.38
CA ASN A 111 -23.60 -16.21 -11.65
C ASN A 111 -23.47 -17.64 -12.22
N ALA A 112 -22.32 -18.28 -12.04
CA ALA A 112 -22.09 -19.66 -12.48
C ALA A 112 -22.86 -20.72 -11.64
N SER A 113 -23.27 -20.41 -10.40
CA SER A 113 -24.06 -21.30 -9.53
C SER A 113 -25.57 -21.10 -9.64
N ARG A 114 -26.02 -20.17 -10.50
CA ARG A 114 -27.43 -19.92 -10.81
C ARG A 114 -27.90 -20.59 -12.11
N HIS A 115 -27.04 -21.38 -12.74
CA HIS A 115 -27.33 -22.25 -13.89
C HIS A 115 -27.02 -23.70 -13.51
#